data_AF-A0A1E7W584-F1
#
_entry.id   AF-A0A1E7W584-F1
#
_cell.length_a   1.000
_cell.length_b   1.000
_cell.length_c   1.000
_cell.angle_alpha   90.00
_cell.angle_beta   90.00
_cell.angle_gamma   90.00
#
_symmetry.space_group_name_H-M   'P 1'
#
loop_
_entity.id
_entity.type
_entity.pdbx_description
1 polymer ?
#
loop_
_entity_poly.entity_id
_entity_poly.type
_entity_poly.pdbx_seq_one_letter_code
_entity_poly.pdbx_strand_id
1 'polypeptide(L)' 'MGDADALDATVAEITKALVNNSPAAVRQAKTLVREVAGRPVDDALVDDTAARIAAIRASEQGREGVASFLEKRKPAWLS' A
#
# COMPACT_ATOMS: atom_id res chain seq x y z
N MET A 1 7.19 11.54 -29.04
CA MET A 1 7.01 10.32 -28.22
C MET A 1 5.78 9.63 -28.77
N GLY A 2 5.91 8.40 -29.27
CA GLY A 2 4.76 7.68 -29.80
C GLY A 2 3.82 7.22 -28.68
N ASP A 3 2.57 6.89 -29.00
CA ASP A 3 1.60 6.41 -28.02
C ASP A 3 2.10 5.17 -27.25
N ALA A 4 2.88 4.31 -27.91
CA ALA A 4 3.52 3.14 -27.28
C ALA A 4 4.56 3.55 -26.22
N ASP A 5 5.44 4.52 -26.54
CA ASP A 5 6.45 5.01 -25.59
C ASP A 5 5.80 5.66 -24.36
N ALA A 6 4.68 6.36 -24.57
CA ALA A 6 3.92 6.99 -23.49
C ALA A 6 3.23 5.95 -22.59
N LEU A 7 2.69 4.87 -23.19
CA LEU A 7 2.13 3.74 -22.44
C LEU A 7 3.20 3.06 -21.58
N ASP A 8 4.36 2.75 -22.15
CA ASP A 8 5.45 2.09 -21.43
C ASP A 8 5.98 2.95 -20.28
N ALA A 9 6.13 4.26 -20.50
CA ALA A 9 6.51 5.20 -19.44
C ALA A 9 5.51 5.19 -18.28
N THR A 10 4.21 5.17 -18.59
CA THR A 10 3.14 5.15 -17.58
C THR A 10 3.13 3.84 -16.80
N VAL A 11 3.30 2.70 -17.48
CA VAL A 11 3.40 1.39 -16.83
C VAL A 11 4.62 1.35 -15.91
N ALA A 12 5.77 1.84 -16.36
CA ALA A 12 6.98 1.91 -15.55
C ALA A 12 6.80 2.77 -14.30
N GLU A 13 6.12 3.91 -14.41
CA GLU A 13 5.82 4.79 -13.28
C GLU A 13 4.95 4.10 -12.23
N ILE A 14 3.83 3.51 -12.66
CA ILE A 14 2.86 2.86 -11.75
C ILE A 14 3.49 1.63 -11.10
N THR A 15 4.17 0.79 -11.88
CA THR A 15 4.82 -0.42 -11.36
C THR A 15 5.91 -0.05 -10.36
N LYS A 16 6.73 0.96 -10.64
CA LYS A 16 7.73 1.49 -9.71
C LYS A 16 7.10 1.96 -8.41
N ALA A 17 5.99 2.70 -8.46
CA ALA A 17 5.27 3.12 -7.26
C ALA A 17 4.78 1.91 -6.45
N LEU A 18 4.23 0.88 -7.10
CA LEU A 18 3.72 -0.32 -6.42
C LEU A 18 4.83 -1.15 -5.77
N VAL A 19 5.92 -1.43 -6.48
CA VAL A 19 6.99 -2.33 -5.98
C VAL A 19 7.84 -1.70 -4.89
N ASN A 20 7.83 -0.37 -4.76
CA ASN A 20 8.52 0.34 -3.67
C ASN A 20 7.79 0.25 -2.32
N ASN A 21 6.56 -0.25 -2.28
CA ASN A 21 5.77 -0.39 -1.07
C ASN A 21 5.89 -1.77 -0.42
N SER A 22 5.53 -1.87 0.86
CA SER A 22 5.35 -3.16 1.55
C SER A 22 4.35 -4.04 0.78
N PRO A 23 4.73 -5.28 0.38
CA PRO A 23 3.80 -6.19 -0.28
C PRO A 23 2.55 -6.51 0.55
N ALA A 24 2.68 -6.60 1.87
CA ALA A 24 1.56 -6.81 2.76
C ALA A 24 0.61 -5.60 2.78
N ALA A 25 1.15 -4.38 2.87
CA ALA A 25 0.36 -3.16 2.87
C ALA A 25 -0.43 -2.98 1.56
N VAL A 26 0.21 -3.19 0.41
CA VAL A 26 -0.46 -3.06 -0.90
C VAL A 26 -1.59 -4.09 -1.05
N ARG A 27 -1.39 -5.33 -0.59
CA ARG A 27 -2.45 -6.35 -0.59
C ARG A 27 -3.63 -5.94 0.28
N GLN A 28 -3.37 -5.55 1.53
CA GLN A 28 -4.44 -5.15 2.45
C GLN A 28 -5.20 -3.91 1.97
N ALA A 29 -4.51 -2.91 1.41
CA ALA A 29 -5.16 -1.73 0.83
C ALA A 29 -6.11 -2.11 -0.32
N LYS A 30 -5.68 -2.99 -1.25
CA LYS A 30 -6.51 -3.47 -2.35
C LYS A 30 -7.71 -4.28 -1.87
N THR A 31 -7.51 -5.14 -0.87
CA THR A 31 -8.60 -5.91 -0.25
C THR A 31 -9.61 -4.98 0.40
N LEU A 32 -9.15 -4.01 1.20
CA LEU A 32 -9.99 -3.03 1.87
C LEU A 32 -10.86 -2.27 0.86
N VAL A 33 -10.27 -1.71 -0.20
CA VAL A 33 -11.02 -0.98 -1.23
C VAL A 33 -12.13 -1.84 -1.85
N ARG A 34 -11.85 -3.12 -2.15
CA ARG A 34 -12.85 -4.04 -2.73
C ARG A 34 -14.00 -4.34 -1.78
N GLU A 35 -13.71 -4.46 -0.48
CA GLU A 35 -14.69 -4.84 0.54
C GLU A 35 -15.57 -3.68 1.00
N VAL A 36 -15.09 -2.44 0.87
CA VAL A 36 -15.80 -1.24 1.34
C VAL A 36 -16.46 -0.45 0.22
N ALA A 37 -16.07 -0.66 -1.03
CA ALA A 37 -16.65 0.03 -2.17
C ALA A 37 -18.18 -0.16 -2.23
N GLY A 38 -18.89 0.97 -2.32
CA GLY A 38 -20.35 0.98 -2.42
C GLY A 38 -21.10 0.73 -1.11
N ARG A 39 -20.40 0.52 0.02
CA ARG A 39 -21.03 0.43 1.34
C ARG A 39 -21.32 1.83 1.91
N PRO A 40 -22.41 2.01 2.68
CA PRO A 40 -22.62 3.24 3.43
C PRO A 40 -21.50 3.42 4.44
N VAL A 41 -21.09 4.68 4.65
CA VAL A 41 -20.12 5.04 5.70
C VAL A 41 -20.89 5.18 7.00
N ASP A 42 -20.92 4.10 7.77
CA ASP A 42 -21.49 4.03 9.12
C ASP A 42 -20.40 3.78 10.17
N ASP A 43 -20.75 3.90 11.45
CA ASP A 43 -19.81 3.74 12.56
C ASP A 43 -19.15 2.35 12.56
N ALA A 44 -19.91 1.31 12.18
CA ALA A 44 -19.39 -0.05 12.10
C ALA A 44 -18.30 -0.19 11.02
N LEU A 45 -18.48 0.44 9.86
CA LEU A 45 -17.47 0.46 8.81
C LEU A 45 -16.24 1.28 9.24
N VAL A 46 -16.44 2.41 9.92
CA VAL A 46 -15.33 3.21 10.47
C VAL A 46 -14.51 2.38 11.45
N ASP A 47 -15.16 1.70 12.39
CA ASP A 47 -14.49 0.87 13.40
C ASP A 47 -13.72 -0.31 12.78
N ASP A 48 -14.32 -1.02 11.82
CA ASP A 48 -13.66 -2.11 11.09
C ASP A 48 -12.41 -1.60 10.35
N THR A 49 -12.57 -0.53 9.57
CA THR A 49 -11.45 0.01 8.78
C THR A 49 -10.32 0.53 9.67
N ALA A 50 -10.65 1.18 10.79
CA ALA A 50 -9.68 1.63 11.77
C ALA A 50 -8.89 0.46 12.38
N ALA A 51 -9.58 -0.61 12.81
CA ALA A 51 -8.96 -1.80 13.38
C ALA A 51 -8.02 -2.49 12.38
N ARG A 52 -8.44 -2.62 11.11
CA ARG A 52 -7.64 -3.22 10.04
C ARG A 52 -6.41 -2.40 9.70
N ILE A 53 -6.54 -1.07 9.63
CA ILE A 53 -5.41 -0.16 9.40
C ILE A 53 -4.43 -0.22 10.57
N ALA A 54 -4.91 -0.27 11.82
CA ALA A 54 -4.06 -0.42 12.98
C ALA A 54 -3.28 -1.74 12.95
N ALA A 55 -3.95 -2.86 12.60
CA ALA A 55 -3.32 -4.17 12.50
C ALA A 55 -2.19 -4.22 11.46
N ILE A 56 -2.41 -3.66 10.25
CA ILE A 56 -1.35 -3.64 9.22
C ILE A 56 -0.19 -2.74 9.62
N ARG A 57 -0.43 -1.61 10.31
CA ARG A 57 0.64 -0.73 10.83
C ARG A 57 1.46 -1.41 11.93
N ALA A 58 0.83 -2.24 12.76
CA ALA A 58 1.49 -3.02 13.80
C ALA A 58 2.19 -4.30 13.29
N SER A 59 2.02 -4.65 12.01
CA SER A 59 2.65 -5.83 11.40
C SER A 59 4.17 -5.71 11.31
N GLU A 60 4.85 -6.82 11.01
CA GLU A 60 6.30 -6.84 10.77
C GLU A 60 6.72 -5.85 9.68
N GLN A 61 6.06 -5.86 8.52
CA GLN A 61 6.37 -4.92 7.43
C GLN A 61 5.99 -3.48 7.77
N GLY A 62 4.96 -3.27 8.60
CA GLY A 62 4.59 -1.94 9.11
C GLY A 62 5.69 -1.36 10.00
N ARG A 63 6.19 -2.16 10.96
CA ARG A 63 7.29 -1.78 11.85
C ARG A 63 8.60 -1.56 11.08
N GLU A 64 8.93 -2.47 10.17
CA GLU A 64 10.12 -2.37 9.33
C GLU A 64 10.10 -1.11 8.46
N GLY A 65 8.94 -0.73 7.90
CA GLY A 65 8.85 0.50 7.10
C GLY A 65 9.14 1.77 7.92
N VAL A 66 8.65 1.82 9.16
CA VAL A 66 8.96 2.93 10.07
C VAL A 66 10.44 2.90 10.46
N ALA A 67 10.97 1.74 10.83
CA ALA A 67 12.37 1.58 11.20
C ALA A 67 13.31 1.98 10.06
N SER A 68 13.09 1.46 8.84
CA SER A 68 13.92 1.77 7.67
C SER A 68 13.89 3.26 7.32
N PHE A 69 12.73 3.91 7.47
CA PHE A 69 12.59 5.34 7.26
C PHE A 69 13.42 6.15 8.27
N LEU A 70 13.31 5.83 9.56
CA LEU A 70 14.06 6.49 10.63
C LEU A 70 15.58 6.26 10.50
N GLU A 71 15.97 5.05 10.10
CA GLU A 71 17.36 4.64 9.91
C GLU A 71 17.94 5.07 8.57
N LYS A 72 17.15 5.70 7.69
CA LYS A 72 17.54 6.15 6.34
C LYS A 72 18.15 5.03 5.48
N ARG A 73 17.61 3.82 5.62
CA ARG A 73 17.99 2.64 4.83
C ARG A 73 16.82 2.15 3.99
N LYS A 74 17.11 1.28 3.04
CA LYS A 74 16.05 0.55 2.34
C LYS A 74 15.39 -0.43 3.32
N PRO A 75 14.05 -0.60 3.24
CA PRO A 75 13.39 -1.68 3.95
C PRO A 75 13.79 -3.04 3.37
N ALA A 76 13.68 -4.09 4.18
CA ALA A 76 14.09 -5.44 3.83
C ALA A 76 13.44 -5.98 2.54
N TRP A 77 12.22 -5.55 2.21
CA TRP A 77 11.54 -5.97 0.97
C TRP A 77 12.07 -5.30 -0.31
N LEU A 78 12.98 -4.33 -0.21
CA LEU A 78 13.69 -3.71 -1.35
C LEU A 78 15.18 -4.08 -1.40
N SER A 79 15.60 -5.04 -0.56
CA SER A 79 16.98 -5.51 -0.47
C SER A 79 17.22 -6.69 -1.40
#